data_AF-A0A9Q0WX08-F1
#
_entry.id   AF-A0A9Q0WX08-F1
#
_cell.length_a   1.000
_cell.length_b   1.000
_cell.length_c   1.000
_cell.angle_alpha   90.00
_cell.angle_beta   90.00
_cell.angle_gamma   90.00
#
_symmetry.space_group_name_H-M   'P 1'
#
loop_
_entity.id
_entity.type
_entity.pdbx_description
1 polymer ?
#
loop_
_entity_poly.entity_id
_entity_poly.type
_entity_poly.pdbx_seq_one_letter_code
_entity_poly.pdbx_strand_id
1 'polypeptide(L)'
;MDKLKLTEWGERLKTGGAQMSRLVSDKVKEILQTPTPESKMVDEATLETMEEPNWGLNLRVCSMINSQEFSGTEIVKAIKRKISGRNVVSQRLSLDLLETCTSNCEKVFSEVASEKVLDEMVRMIENPQTDQGNRDRALQLIRAWGESEDLEYLPVFHQIYMSLKERSLPPPPVEDGSSFPAQYSLESYVHQEPLSPLGSYPIPDTGLHGAERSTISYDFGGLSIEEKNETLVTARNSLELLSSILNAETEPKPIKEDLTVSLLDKCKQSQSVIQRIIESTTDDEAMLFEALESP
;
A
#
# COMPACT_ATOMS: atom_id res chain seq x y z
N MET A 1 35.97 15.89 -46.73
CA MET A 1 35.93 15.13 -45.45
C MET A 1 36.15 16.16 -44.35
N ASP A 2 35.06 16.47 -43.66
CA ASP A 2 34.80 17.82 -43.17
C ASP A 2 35.45 18.09 -41.81
N LYS A 3 36.29 19.13 -41.75
CA LYS A 3 36.94 19.60 -40.51
C LYS A 3 35.93 19.93 -39.40
N LEU A 4 34.68 20.25 -39.75
CA LEU A 4 33.57 20.46 -38.81
C LEU A 4 33.15 19.19 -38.06
N LYS A 5 33.23 18.01 -38.67
CA LYS A 5 32.84 16.74 -38.01
C LYS A 5 33.84 16.31 -36.95
N LEU A 6 35.12 16.64 -37.15
CA LEU A 6 36.19 16.30 -36.20
C LEU A 6 36.12 17.16 -34.93
N THR A 7 35.73 18.43 -35.05
CA THR A 7 35.53 19.32 -33.91
C THR A 7 34.31 18.91 -33.08
N GLU A 8 33.21 18.49 -33.72
CA GLU A 8 32.01 18.01 -33.02
C GLU A 8 32.27 16.70 -32.24
N TRP A 9 33.03 15.78 -32.84
CA TRP A 9 33.45 14.54 -32.15
C TRP A 9 34.40 14.84 -30.97
N GLY A 10 35.30 15.81 -31.12
CA GLY A 10 36.19 16.23 -30.05
C GLY A 10 35.46 16.86 -28.86
N GLU A 11 34.44 17.68 -29.12
CA GLU A 11 33.63 18.29 -28.06
C GLU A 11 32.77 17.25 -27.31
N ARG A 12 32.17 16.30 -28.03
CA ARG A 12 31.35 15.21 -27.43
C ARG A 12 32.18 14.29 -26.53
N LEU A 13 33.42 13.97 -26.90
CA LEU A 13 34.33 13.19 -26.06
C LEU A 13 34.73 13.96 -24.79
N LYS A 14 34.92 15.28 -24.91
CA LYS A 14 35.31 16.15 -23.79
C LYS A 14 34.18 16.33 -22.77
N THR A 15 32.93 16.41 -23.23
CA THR A 15 31.74 16.43 -22.35
C THR A 15 31.50 15.07 -21.69
N GLY A 16 31.65 13.96 -22.42
CA GLY A 16 31.52 12.61 -21.87
C GLY A 16 32.55 12.29 -20.77
N GLY A 17 33.81 12.69 -20.96
CA GLY A 17 34.87 12.51 -19.96
C GLY A 17 34.66 13.33 -18.69
N ALA A 18 34.14 14.56 -18.80
CA ALA A 18 33.83 15.41 -17.65
C ALA A 18 32.64 14.89 -16.82
N GLN A 19 31.61 14.35 -17.49
CA GLN A 19 30.45 13.71 -16.84
C GLN A 19 30.88 12.45 -16.08
N MET A 20 31.67 11.58 -16.71
CA MET A 20 32.18 10.35 -16.08
C MET A 20 33.09 10.66 -14.88
N SER A 21 33.95 11.68 -14.99
CA SER A 21 34.84 12.10 -13.90
C SER A 21 34.05 12.63 -12.68
N ARG A 22 32.98 13.40 -12.91
CA ARG A 22 32.08 13.86 -11.85
C ARG A 22 31.36 12.70 -11.17
N LEU A 23 30.78 11.78 -11.95
CA LEU A 23 30.09 10.59 -11.44
C LEU A 23 31.00 9.71 -10.57
N VAL A 24 32.26 9.50 -11.00
CA VAL A 24 33.24 8.73 -10.21
C VAL A 24 33.63 9.50 -8.94
N SER A 25 33.83 10.82 -9.03
CA SER A 25 34.17 11.65 -7.87
C SER A 25 33.06 11.66 -6.83
N ASP A 26 31.80 11.80 -7.25
CA ASP A 26 30.64 11.82 -6.35
C ASP A 26 30.46 10.46 -5.66
N LYS A 27 30.66 9.36 -6.41
CA LYS A 27 30.62 7.99 -5.88
C LYS A 27 31.75 7.70 -4.89
N VAL A 28 32.97 8.18 -5.15
CA VAL A 28 34.11 8.01 -4.24
C VAL A 28 33.92 8.84 -2.96
N LYS A 29 33.33 10.03 -3.08
CA LYS A 29 33.00 10.88 -1.93
C LYS A 29 31.93 10.25 -1.04
N GLU A 30 30.97 9.55 -1.63
CA GLU A 30 29.95 8.77 -0.91
C GLU A 30 30.56 7.55 -0.19
N ILE A 31 31.53 6.86 -0.81
CA ILE A 31 32.19 5.68 -0.23
C ILE A 31 33.12 6.03 0.96
N LEU A 32 33.68 7.24 0.98
CA LEU A 32 34.60 7.70 2.02
C LEU A 32 33.92 8.50 3.15
N GLN A 33 32.60 8.73 3.07
CA GLN A 33 31.87 9.43 4.11
C GLN A 33 31.66 8.55 5.34
N THR A 34 32.09 9.05 6.50
CA THR A 34 31.76 8.49 7.82
C THR A 34 30.24 8.33 7.93
N PRO A 35 29.71 7.18 8.41
CA PRO A 35 28.26 6.97 8.49
C PRO A 35 27.60 8.08 9.32
N THR A 36 26.72 8.85 8.68
CA THR A 36 25.94 9.91 9.33
C THR A 36 25.00 9.29 10.37
N PRO A 37 24.60 10.03 11.41
CA PRO A 37 23.62 9.52 12.38
C PRO A 37 22.30 9.12 11.71
N GLU A 38 21.89 9.83 10.65
CA GLU A 38 20.74 9.48 9.82
C GLU A 38 20.93 8.12 9.14
N SER A 39 22.09 7.90 8.52
CA SER A 39 22.37 6.63 7.84
C SER A 39 22.37 5.46 8.82
N LYS A 40 22.92 5.64 10.04
CA LYS A 40 22.90 4.60 11.07
C LYS A 40 21.48 4.28 11.53
N MET A 41 20.64 5.29 11.72
CA MET A 41 19.24 5.08 12.08
C MET A 41 18.49 4.29 10.99
N VAL A 42 18.73 4.60 9.72
CA VAL A 42 18.16 3.84 8.60
C VAL A 42 18.73 2.41 8.58
N ASP A 43 20.02 2.23 8.83
CA ASP A 43 20.64 0.89 8.93
C ASP A 43 19.97 0.04 10.03
N GLU A 44 19.70 0.63 11.20
CA GLU A 44 19.02 -0.03 12.32
C GLU A 44 17.56 -0.35 12.01
N ALA A 45 16.85 0.53 11.30
CA ALA A 45 15.45 0.31 10.90
C ALA A 45 15.29 -0.73 9.79
N THR A 46 16.37 -1.06 9.07
CA THR A 46 16.34 -1.89 7.86
C THR A 46 17.31 -3.07 7.93
N LEU A 47 17.55 -3.58 9.15
CA LEU A 47 18.45 -4.72 9.39
C LEU A 47 17.95 -5.96 8.65
N GLU A 48 18.88 -6.63 7.97
CA GLU A 48 18.59 -7.80 7.12
C GLU A 48 18.06 -9.02 7.92
N THR A 49 18.23 -9.00 9.24
CA THR A 49 17.78 -10.04 10.18
C THR A 49 16.36 -9.82 10.70
N MET A 50 15.73 -8.69 10.38
CA MET A 50 14.37 -8.39 10.84
C MET A 50 13.33 -9.04 9.92
N GLU A 51 12.30 -9.66 10.51
CA GLU A 51 11.19 -10.23 9.76
C GLU A 51 10.17 -9.15 9.37
N GLU A 52 9.87 -8.25 10.30
CA GLU A 52 8.85 -7.21 10.19
C GLU A 52 9.40 -5.79 10.38
N PRO A 53 8.70 -4.75 9.88
CA PRO A 53 9.05 -3.36 10.15
C PRO A 53 9.04 -3.04 11.65
N ASN A 54 10.08 -2.36 12.12
CA ASN A 54 10.10 -1.79 13.47
C ASN A 54 9.36 -0.45 13.47
N TRP A 55 8.04 -0.49 13.60
CA TRP A 55 7.20 0.72 13.59
C TRP A 55 7.60 1.75 14.64
N GLY A 56 8.07 1.32 15.81
CA GLY A 56 8.58 2.23 16.84
C GLY A 56 9.80 3.02 16.36
N LEU A 57 10.72 2.36 15.65
CA LEU A 57 11.89 3.01 15.07
C LEU A 57 11.54 3.87 13.85
N ASN A 58 10.64 3.41 12.99
CA ASN A 58 10.18 4.17 11.81
C ASN A 58 9.47 5.47 12.22
N LEU A 59 8.59 5.42 13.22
CA LEU A 59 7.91 6.61 13.75
C LEU A 59 8.89 7.52 14.50
N ARG A 60 9.91 6.96 15.15
CA ARG A 60 11.01 7.76 15.72
C ARG A 60 11.78 8.52 14.64
N VAL A 61 12.10 7.89 13.51
CA VAL A 61 12.73 8.57 12.36
C VAL A 61 11.87 9.76 11.92
N CYS A 62 10.56 9.55 11.76
CA CYS A 62 9.62 10.62 11.37
C CYS A 62 9.61 11.77 12.39
N SER A 63 9.60 11.44 13.70
CA SER A 63 9.69 12.43 14.77
C SER A 63 10.98 13.25 14.72
N MET A 64 12.12 12.61 14.43
CA MET A 64 13.41 13.28 14.31
C MET A 64 13.50 14.18 13.06
N ILE A 65 12.87 13.78 11.95
CA ILE A 65 12.73 14.63 10.76
C ILE A 65 11.85 15.84 11.06
N ASN A 66 10.69 15.64 11.68
CA ASN A 66 9.72 16.71 11.97
C ASN A 66 10.25 17.72 13.00
N SER A 67 11.07 17.26 13.95
CA SER A 67 11.79 18.12 14.91
C SER A 67 13.06 18.76 14.34
N GLN A 68 13.42 18.46 13.08
CA GLN A 68 14.63 18.94 12.39
C GLN A 68 15.94 18.50 13.07
N GLU A 69 15.88 17.48 13.92
CA GLU A 69 17.09 16.83 14.45
C GLU A 69 17.81 16.06 13.35
N PHE A 70 17.04 15.44 12.44
CA PHE A 70 17.55 14.76 11.25
C PHE A 70 17.17 15.49 9.97
N SER A 71 18.12 15.51 9.03
CA SER A 71 17.86 15.99 7.67
C SER A 71 17.02 14.97 6.89
N GLY A 72 15.84 15.39 6.43
CA GLY A 72 15.00 14.57 5.55
C GLY A 72 15.75 14.12 4.29
N THR A 73 16.56 15.00 3.70
CA THR A 73 17.40 14.68 2.53
C THR A 73 18.38 13.55 2.83
N GLU A 74 19.05 13.57 3.99
CA GLU A 74 20.04 12.55 4.34
C GLU A 74 19.39 11.20 4.69
N ILE A 75 18.20 11.22 5.32
CA ILE A 75 17.38 10.03 5.52
C ILE A 75 16.97 9.44 4.17
N VAL A 76 16.44 10.25 3.26
CA VAL A 76 16.00 9.81 1.93
C VAL A 76 17.16 9.24 1.11
N LYS A 77 18.35 9.85 1.17
CA LYS A 77 19.56 9.28 0.54
C LYS A 77 19.93 7.93 1.13
N ALA A 78 19.86 7.77 2.45
CA ALA A 78 20.15 6.51 3.10
C ALA A 78 19.15 5.41 2.71
N ILE A 79 17.85 5.73 2.70
CA ILE A 79 16.79 4.84 2.21
C ILE A 79 17.03 4.45 0.75
N LYS A 80 17.33 5.43 -0.11
CA LYS A 80 17.64 5.20 -1.52
C LYS A 80 18.79 4.20 -1.69
N ARG A 81 19.88 4.34 -0.93
CA ARG A 81 21.02 3.38 -0.97
C ARG A 81 20.58 1.96 -0.65
N LYS A 82 19.63 1.78 0.27
CA LYS A 82 19.08 0.46 0.61
C LYS A 82 18.20 -0.10 -0.51
N ILE A 83 17.36 0.73 -1.12
CA ILE A 83 16.56 0.38 -2.31
C ILE A 83 17.47 -0.05 -3.46
N SER A 84 18.56 0.68 -3.73
CA SER A 84 19.60 0.32 -4.72
C SER A 84 20.38 -0.96 -4.39
N GLY A 85 20.22 -1.50 -3.17
CA GLY A 85 20.93 -2.68 -2.70
C GLY A 85 20.46 -3.97 -3.38
N ARG A 86 20.91 -5.11 -2.82
CA ARG A 86 20.51 -6.45 -3.30
C ARG A 86 19.84 -7.30 -2.21
N ASN A 87 19.90 -6.85 -0.96
CA ASN A 87 19.30 -7.60 0.13
C ASN A 87 17.78 -7.40 0.11
N VAL A 88 17.05 -8.50 -0.05
CA VAL A 88 15.58 -8.50 -0.21
C VAL A 88 14.88 -7.90 1.01
N VAL A 89 15.29 -8.30 2.22
CA VAL A 89 14.70 -7.82 3.48
C VAL A 89 14.98 -6.32 3.65
N SER A 90 16.23 -5.91 3.43
CA SER A 90 16.63 -4.51 3.56
C SER A 90 15.88 -3.61 2.58
N GLN A 91 15.71 -4.04 1.32
CA GLN A 91 14.89 -3.33 0.33
C GLN A 91 13.44 -3.21 0.79
N ARG A 92 12.81 -4.30 1.21
CA ARG A 92 11.42 -4.32 1.70
C ARG A 92 11.21 -3.31 2.83
N LEU A 93 12.01 -3.45 3.89
CA LEU A 93 11.92 -2.59 5.08
C LEU A 93 12.21 -1.12 4.74
N SER A 94 13.06 -0.86 3.74
CA SER A 94 13.34 0.50 3.28
C SER A 94 12.18 1.11 2.51
N LEU A 95 11.42 0.32 1.74
CA LEU A 95 10.19 0.78 1.09
C LEU A 95 9.11 1.11 2.14
N ASP A 96 8.98 0.30 3.19
CA ASP A 96 8.03 0.56 4.29
C ASP A 96 8.44 1.80 5.11
N LEU A 97 9.73 1.96 5.39
CA LEU A 97 10.25 3.18 6.04
C LEU A 97 10.03 4.41 5.16
N LEU A 98 10.23 4.30 3.84
CA LEU A 98 9.99 5.38 2.90
C LEU A 98 8.54 5.82 2.91
N GLU A 99 7.60 4.87 2.80
CA GLU A 99 6.16 5.13 2.87
C GLU A 99 5.82 5.84 4.19
N THR A 100 6.30 5.29 5.32
CA THR A 100 6.08 5.88 6.64
C THR A 100 6.54 7.34 6.69
N CYS A 101 7.75 7.64 6.18
CA CYS A 101 8.28 9.00 6.15
C CYS A 101 7.46 9.91 5.26
N THR A 102 7.05 9.45 4.07
CA THR A 102 6.22 10.25 3.15
C THR A 102 4.83 10.55 3.72
N SER A 103 4.24 9.64 4.49
CA SER A 103 2.93 9.84 5.11
C SER A 103 2.95 10.71 6.36
N ASN A 104 4.10 10.83 7.04
CA ASN A 104 4.19 11.51 8.34
C ASN A 104 5.04 12.80 8.33
N CYS A 105 5.73 13.10 7.23
CA CYS A 105 6.64 14.23 7.13
C CYS A 105 6.40 15.04 5.85
N GLU A 106 5.85 16.24 6.01
CA GLU A 106 5.40 17.14 4.92
C GLU A 106 6.46 17.38 3.83
N LYS A 107 7.74 17.48 4.19
CA LYS A 107 8.83 17.80 3.24
C LYS A 107 9.41 16.59 2.51
N VAL A 108 9.10 15.36 2.94
CA VAL A 108 9.80 14.17 2.44
C VAL A 108 9.52 13.91 0.97
N PHE A 109 8.30 14.18 0.47
CA PHE A 109 8.00 14.04 -0.96
C PHE A 109 8.91 14.88 -1.87
N SER A 110 9.22 16.11 -1.46
CA SER A 110 10.15 16.99 -2.18
C SER A 110 11.57 16.41 -2.20
N GLU A 111 12.00 15.79 -1.11
CA GLU A 111 13.31 15.12 -1.01
C GLU A 111 13.37 13.83 -1.86
N VAL A 112 12.28 13.06 -1.89
CA VAL A 112 12.14 11.87 -2.75
C VAL A 112 12.29 12.23 -4.22
N ALA A 113 11.68 13.35 -4.63
CA ALA A 113 11.82 13.89 -5.98
C ALA A 113 13.23 14.41 -6.26
N SER A 114 13.80 15.23 -5.37
CA SER A 114 15.11 15.86 -5.56
C SER A 114 16.25 14.84 -5.61
N GLU A 115 16.19 13.80 -4.77
CA GLU A 115 17.18 12.73 -4.70
C GLU A 115 16.95 11.62 -5.73
N LYS A 116 15.94 11.75 -6.59
CA LYS A 116 15.62 10.80 -7.67
C LYS A 116 15.43 9.38 -7.16
N VAL A 117 14.68 9.22 -6.07
CA VAL A 117 14.36 7.90 -5.51
C VAL A 117 13.48 7.10 -6.46
N LEU A 118 12.54 7.77 -7.14
CA LEU A 118 11.67 7.14 -8.15
C LEU A 118 12.47 6.46 -9.26
N ASP A 119 13.57 7.05 -9.73
CA ASP A 119 14.47 6.43 -10.72
C ASP A 119 15.07 5.11 -10.23
N GLU A 120 15.33 4.99 -8.93
CA GLU A 120 15.83 3.75 -8.33
C GLU A 120 14.72 2.70 -8.21
N MET A 121 13.52 3.13 -7.80
CA MET A 121 12.36 2.24 -7.71
C MET A 121 11.96 1.71 -9.10
N VAL A 122 12.02 2.54 -10.14
CA VAL A 122 11.81 2.12 -11.53
C VAL A 122 12.86 1.06 -11.94
N ARG A 123 14.14 1.28 -11.63
CA ARG A 123 15.21 0.30 -11.89
C ARG A 123 14.99 -1.00 -11.11
N MET A 124 14.51 -0.92 -9.88
CA MET A 124 14.12 -2.08 -9.07
C MET A 124 12.99 -2.89 -9.73
N ILE A 125 11.93 -2.22 -10.20
CA ILE A 125 10.76 -2.83 -10.87
C ILE A 125 11.16 -3.52 -12.18
N GLU A 126 12.03 -2.88 -12.97
CA GLU A 126 12.49 -3.41 -14.25
C GLU A 126 13.49 -4.56 -14.12
N ASN A 127 14.21 -4.65 -13.00
CA ASN A 127 15.22 -5.67 -12.79
C ASN A 127 14.59 -7.04 -12.50
N PRO A 128 14.73 -8.04 -13.38
CA PRO A 128 14.15 -9.37 -13.18
C PRO A 128 14.79 -10.17 -12.04
N GLN A 129 15.92 -9.72 -11.49
CA GLN A 129 16.60 -10.36 -10.36
C GLN A 129 16.15 -9.82 -9.01
N THR A 130 15.40 -8.71 -8.99
CA THR A 130 14.79 -8.20 -7.76
C THR A 130 13.68 -9.16 -7.33
N ASP A 131 13.55 -9.37 -6.01
CA ASP A 131 12.41 -10.09 -5.43
C ASP A 131 11.06 -9.54 -5.92
N GLN A 132 10.14 -10.44 -6.24
CA GLN A 132 8.85 -10.08 -6.81
C GLN A 132 8.02 -9.21 -5.87
N GLY A 133 8.02 -9.51 -4.57
CA GLY A 133 7.29 -8.72 -3.58
C GLY A 133 7.80 -7.28 -3.49
N ASN A 134 9.12 -7.09 -3.55
CA ASN A 134 9.72 -5.74 -3.59
C ASN A 134 9.36 -4.97 -4.86
N ARG A 135 9.33 -5.64 -6.02
CA ARG A 135 8.92 -5.03 -7.29
C ARG A 135 7.46 -4.58 -7.23
N ASP A 136 6.58 -5.44 -6.74
CA ASP A 136 5.15 -5.15 -6.61
C ASP A 136 4.90 -4.02 -5.62
N ARG A 137 5.62 -4.03 -4.49
CA ARG A 137 5.53 -2.96 -3.48
C ARG A 137 6.00 -1.61 -4.02
N ALA A 138 7.13 -1.58 -4.74
CA ALA A 138 7.61 -0.35 -5.36
C ALA A 138 6.63 0.20 -6.40
N LEU A 139 6.02 -0.68 -7.21
CA LEU A 139 4.99 -0.29 -8.18
C LEU A 139 3.73 0.25 -7.48
N GLN A 140 3.31 -0.38 -6.40
CA GLN A 140 2.16 0.07 -5.59
C GLN A 140 2.39 1.49 -5.06
N LEU A 141 3.55 1.77 -4.49
CA LEU A 141 3.90 3.11 -3.99
C LEU A 141 3.93 4.15 -5.11
N ILE A 142 4.56 3.83 -6.25
CA ILE A 142 4.59 4.76 -7.40
C ILE A 142 3.19 5.03 -7.93
N ARG A 143 2.33 4.01 -8.02
CA ARG A 143 0.93 4.21 -8.40
C ARG A 143 0.21 5.13 -7.42
N ALA A 144 0.28 4.81 -6.13
CA ALA A 144 -0.40 5.59 -5.10
C ALA A 144 0.03 7.07 -5.14
N TRP A 145 1.33 7.34 -5.26
CA TRP A 145 1.82 8.71 -5.37
C TRP A 145 1.51 9.38 -6.71
N GLY A 146 1.51 8.62 -7.82
CA GLY A 146 1.22 9.16 -9.14
C GLY A 146 -0.27 9.46 -9.39
N GLU A 147 -1.16 8.83 -8.62
CA GLU A 147 -2.62 9.05 -8.65
C GLU A 147 -3.09 10.06 -7.58
N SER A 148 -2.23 10.42 -6.63
CA SER A 148 -2.56 11.34 -5.55
C SER A 148 -2.70 12.78 -6.03
N GLU A 149 -3.86 13.39 -5.80
CA GLU A 149 -4.10 14.81 -6.07
C GLU A 149 -3.22 15.71 -5.18
N ASP A 150 -2.95 15.28 -3.94
CA ASP A 150 -2.09 16.01 -3.00
C ASP A 150 -0.66 16.25 -3.53
N LEU A 151 -0.21 15.49 -4.54
CA LEU A 151 1.13 15.58 -5.12
C LEU A 151 1.18 16.28 -6.48
N GLU A 152 0.12 17.00 -6.88
CA GLU A 152 0.07 17.74 -8.15
C GLU A 152 1.23 18.74 -8.30
N TYR A 153 1.70 19.32 -7.17
CA TYR A 153 2.85 20.23 -7.14
C TYR A 153 4.21 19.55 -7.43
N LEU A 154 4.28 18.22 -7.42
CA LEU A 154 5.44 17.41 -7.78
C LEU A 154 5.11 16.51 -8.98
N PRO A 155 5.05 17.07 -10.21
CA PRO A 155 4.55 16.35 -11.39
C PRO A 155 5.39 15.12 -11.78
N VAL A 156 6.60 14.99 -11.25
CA VAL A 156 7.48 13.83 -11.47
C VAL A 156 6.85 12.51 -11.03
N PHE A 157 6.06 12.49 -9.95
CA PHE A 157 5.39 11.29 -9.47
C PHE A 157 4.37 10.78 -10.50
N HIS A 158 3.51 11.69 -10.97
CA HIS A 158 2.52 11.39 -12.00
C HIS A 158 3.18 10.95 -13.32
N GLN A 159 4.22 11.68 -13.78
CA GLN A 159 4.93 11.36 -15.02
C GLN A 159 5.56 9.96 -15.00
N ILE A 160 6.22 9.59 -13.89
CA ILE A 160 6.84 8.28 -13.75
C ILE A 160 5.77 7.18 -13.72
N TYR A 161 4.67 7.38 -12.98
CA TYR A 161 3.57 6.41 -12.96
C TYR A 161 2.97 6.21 -14.36
N MET A 162 2.67 7.28 -15.10
CA MET A 162 2.15 7.17 -16.47
C MET A 162 3.13 6.42 -17.39
N SER A 163 4.43 6.69 -17.29
CA SER A 163 5.44 5.99 -18.11
C SER A 163 5.49 4.48 -17.84
N LEU A 164 5.29 4.06 -16.59
CA LEU A 164 5.19 2.64 -16.22
C LEU A 164 3.89 2.02 -16.72
N LYS A 165 2.79 2.77 -16.66
CA LYS A 165 1.48 2.34 -17.16
C LYS A 165 1.50 2.13 -18.66
N GLU A 166 2.07 3.05 -19.44
CA GLU A 166 2.20 2.92 -20.90
C GLU A 166 2.99 1.69 -21.32
N ARG A 167 4.07 1.37 -20.59
CA ARG A 167 4.90 0.19 -20.87
C ARG A 167 4.25 -1.13 -20.46
N SER A 168 3.29 -1.10 -19.54
CA SER A 168 2.53 -2.30 -19.13
C SER A 168 1.30 -2.53 -20.00
N LEU A 169 0.93 -1.58 -20.87
CA LEU A 169 -0.10 -1.80 -21.88
C LEU A 169 0.43 -2.76 -22.97
N PRO A 170 -0.38 -3.71 -23.44
CA PRO A 170 -0.05 -4.49 -24.63
C PRO A 170 0.18 -3.54 -25.81
N PRO A 171 1.15 -3.82 -26.70
CA PRO A 171 1.32 -3.03 -27.92
C PRO A 171 -0.02 -3.00 -28.67
N PRO A 172 -0.37 -1.86 -29.30
CA PRO A 172 -1.58 -1.78 -30.09
C PRO A 172 -1.55 -2.90 -31.15
N PRO A 173 -2.68 -3.59 -31.39
CA PRO A 173 -2.74 -4.58 -32.46
C PRO A 173 -2.30 -3.89 -33.75
N VAL A 174 -1.22 -4.42 -34.35
CA VAL A 174 -0.77 -3.99 -35.67
C VAL A 174 -1.90 -4.30 -36.65
N GLU A 175 -2.55 -3.26 -37.17
CA GLU A 175 -3.45 -3.39 -38.31
C GLU A 175 -2.61 -3.70 -39.54
N ASP A 176 -2.23 -4.98 -39.70
CA ASP A 176 -1.71 -5.48 -40.95
C ASP A 176 -2.88 -5.66 -41.90
N GLY A 177 -2.97 -4.77 -42.89
CA GLY A 177 -4.04 -4.75 -43.86
C GLY A 177 -3.99 -5.98 -44.77
N SER A 178 -4.72 -7.03 -44.42
CA SER A 178 -5.25 -8.03 -45.36
C SER A 178 -6.36 -8.89 -44.73
N SER A 179 -7.58 -8.63 -45.19
CA SER A 179 -8.89 -9.32 -45.10
C SER A 179 -8.96 -10.75 -44.55
N PHE A 180 -9.90 -11.05 -43.63
CA PHE A 180 -11.28 -11.53 -43.89
C PHE A 180 -12.10 -11.61 -42.59
N PRO A 181 -13.45 -11.50 -42.61
CA PRO A 181 -14.28 -11.29 -41.43
C PRO A 181 -14.79 -12.63 -40.85
N ALA A 182 -14.67 -12.80 -39.54
CA ALA A 182 -15.51 -13.74 -38.80
C ALA A 182 -16.07 -13.01 -37.57
N GLN A 183 -17.33 -12.64 -37.68
CA GLN A 183 -18.15 -12.04 -36.65
C GLN A 183 -18.32 -13.03 -35.49
N TYR A 184 -17.94 -12.61 -34.28
CA TYR A 184 -18.46 -13.14 -33.01
C TYR A 184 -18.78 -11.91 -32.16
N SER A 185 -19.99 -11.36 -32.34
CA SER A 185 -21.21 -11.64 -31.60
C SER A 185 -21.19 -11.04 -30.20
N LEU A 186 -21.68 -9.80 -30.12
CA LEU A 186 -22.30 -9.24 -28.94
C LEU A 186 -23.67 -8.69 -29.36
N GLU A 187 -24.65 -8.89 -28.48
CA GLU A 187 -26.01 -8.34 -28.50
C GLU A 187 -27.10 -9.17 -29.21
N SER A 188 -27.80 -9.95 -28.39
CA SER A 188 -29.26 -10.07 -28.46
C SER A 188 -29.78 -10.53 -27.11
N TYR A 189 -29.97 -9.58 -26.19
CA TYR A 189 -31.02 -9.70 -25.18
C TYR A 189 -32.32 -9.25 -25.87
N VAL A 190 -33.39 -10.03 -25.71
CA VAL A 190 -34.81 -9.63 -25.55
C VAL A 190 -35.72 -10.83 -25.91
N HIS A 191 -36.32 -11.42 -24.85
CA HIS A 191 -37.55 -12.24 -24.78
C HIS A 191 -37.60 -13.60 -25.53
N GLN A 192 -37.98 -14.74 -24.94
CA GLN A 192 -39.25 -15.05 -24.24
C GLN A 192 -39.17 -16.40 -23.45
N GLU A 193 -39.86 -16.46 -22.30
CA GLU A 193 -40.21 -17.59 -21.38
C GLU A 193 -40.92 -18.82 -22.01
N PRO A 194 -41.32 -19.88 -21.25
CA PRO A 194 -40.72 -20.61 -20.10
C PRO A 194 -40.73 -22.14 -20.35
N LEU A 195 -40.25 -22.98 -19.41
CA LEU A 195 -40.84 -24.27 -18.97
C LEU A 195 -39.85 -25.10 -18.10
N SER A 196 -40.30 -25.40 -16.87
CA SER A 196 -39.66 -26.20 -15.80
C SER A 196 -39.77 -27.74 -16.05
N PRO A 197 -39.49 -28.65 -15.07
CA PRO A 197 -38.26 -28.94 -14.32
C PRO A 197 -37.95 -30.48 -14.25
N LEU A 198 -36.97 -30.85 -13.40
CA LEU A 198 -36.67 -32.16 -12.75
C LEU A 198 -35.48 -32.99 -13.24
N GLY A 199 -34.64 -33.32 -12.25
CA GLY A 199 -33.63 -34.39 -12.31
C GLY A 199 -32.85 -34.51 -11.00
N SER A 200 -33.49 -35.01 -9.95
CA SER A 200 -32.88 -35.41 -8.67
C SER A 200 -31.86 -36.55 -8.84
N TYR A 201 -30.79 -36.56 -8.04
CA TYR A 201 -30.08 -37.78 -7.57
C TYR A 201 -29.20 -37.46 -6.33
N PRO A 202 -28.82 -38.46 -5.51
CA PRO A 202 -29.07 -38.42 -4.07
C PRO A 202 -27.80 -38.44 -3.20
N ILE A 203 -27.97 -38.02 -1.96
CA ILE A 203 -27.02 -38.13 -0.85
C ILE A 203 -27.17 -39.53 -0.21
N PRO A 204 -26.08 -40.23 0.14
CA PRO A 204 -26.11 -41.26 1.18
C PRO A 204 -25.64 -40.63 2.50
N ASP A 205 -26.58 -40.59 3.45
CA ASP A 205 -26.35 -40.21 4.83
C ASP A 205 -26.29 -41.49 5.67
N THR A 206 -25.28 -41.63 6.54
CA THR A 206 -25.34 -42.60 7.65
C THR A 206 -24.35 -42.23 8.77
N GLY A 207 -24.90 -41.94 9.95
CA GLY A 207 -24.40 -42.56 11.19
C GLY A 207 -23.70 -41.68 12.23
N LEU A 208 -24.53 -41.03 13.04
CA LEU A 208 -24.35 -40.52 14.41
C LEU A 208 -23.32 -41.28 15.31
N HIS A 209 -22.45 -40.55 16.04
CA HIS A 209 -22.25 -40.61 17.52
C HIS A 209 -20.93 -39.94 18.00
N GLY A 210 -21.05 -38.92 18.87
CA GLY A 210 -20.36 -38.89 20.17
C GLY A 210 -18.99 -38.20 20.32
N ALA A 211 -19.03 -37.07 21.05
CA ALA A 211 -18.04 -36.57 22.02
C ALA A 211 -16.77 -35.83 21.54
N GLU A 212 -16.81 -34.51 21.78
CA GLU A 212 -15.75 -33.66 22.36
C GLU A 212 -14.32 -33.76 21.80
N ARG A 213 -14.00 -32.84 20.88
CA ARG A 213 -12.74 -32.08 20.98
C ARG A 213 -12.79 -30.77 20.20
N SER A 214 -12.45 -29.69 20.89
CA SER A 214 -12.28 -28.33 20.40
C SER A 214 -11.58 -28.28 19.05
N THR A 215 -12.27 -27.80 18.03
CA THR A 215 -11.63 -27.31 16.81
C THR A 215 -12.30 -25.99 16.48
N ILE A 216 -11.61 -24.90 16.81
CA ILE A 216 -11.94 -23.55 16.36
C ILE A 216 -11.78 -23.61 14.84
N SER A 217 -12.89 -23.79 14.14
CA SER A 217 -12.95 -23.60 12.69
C SER A 217 -13.09 -22.11 12.46
N TYR A 218 -12.05 -21.52 11.88
CA TYR A 218 -12.04 -20.15 11.37
C TYR A 218 -13.03 -20.09 10.20
N ASP A 219 -14.29 -19.81 10.54
CA ASP A 219 -15.36 -19.63 9.58
C ASP A 219 -15.20 -18.26 8.91
N PHE A 220 -14.59 -18.27 7.73
CA PHE A 220 -14.37 -17.12 6.86
C PHE A 220 -15.58 -16.94 5.92
N GLY A 221 -16.79 -17.14 6.46
CA GLY A 221 -18.08 -17.00 5.78
C GLY A 221 -18.83 -15.76 6.27
N GLY A 222 -19.12 -14.84 5.35
CA GLY A 222 -19.63 -13.50 5.64
C GLY A 222 -20.99 -13.49 6.34
N LEU A 223 -21.12 -12.57 7.29
CA LEU A 223 -22.39 -12.17 7.90
C LEU A 223 -23.41 -11.82 6.80
N SER A 224 -24.66 -12.24 6.97
CA SER A 224 -25.77 -11.81 6.11
C SER A 224 -25.97 -10.30 6.22
N ILE A 225 -26.58 -9.69 5.20
CA ILE A 225 -26.86 -8.24 5.17
C ILE A 225 -27.67 -7.82 6.41
N GLU A 226 -28.62 -8.65 6.84
CA GLU A 226 -29.43 -8.43 8.03
C GLU A 226 -28.59 -8.45 9.32
N GLU A 227 -27.60 -9.35 9.42
CA GLU A 227 -26.71 -9.48 10.58
C GLU A 227 -25.72 -8.31 10.66
N LYS A 228 -25.27 -7.81 9.50
CA LYS A 228 -24.43 -6.62 9.40
C LYS A 228 -25.19 -5.39 9.91
N ASN A 229 -26.43 -5.19 9.43
CA ASN A 229 -27.28 -4.07 9.85
C ASN A 229 -27.63 -4.15 11.34
N GLU A 230 -27.97 -5.33 11.86
CA GLU A 230 -28.24 -5.53 13.30
C GLU A 230 -27.01 -5.19 14.16
N THR A 231 -25.82 -5.56 13.69
CA THR A 231 -24.55 -5.26 14.39
C THR A 231 -24.28 -3.76 14.44
N LEU A 232 -24.46 -3.06 13.32
CA LEU A 232 -24.26 -1.60 13.23
C LEU A 232 -25.23 -0.85 14.16
N VAL A 233 -26.52 -1.23 14.14
CA VAL A 233 -27.54 -0.66 15.03
C VAL A 233 -27.20 -0.92 16.50
N THR A 234 -26.75 -2.14 16.83
CA THR A 234 -26.38 -2.49 18.21
C THR A 234 -25.15 -1.72 18.70
N ALA A 235 -24.16 -1.53 17.84
CA ALA A 235 -22.94 -0.77 18.16
C ALA A 235 -23.26 0.70 18.45
N ARG A 236 -24.05 1.32 17.57
CA ARG A 236 -24.50 2.71 17.71
C ARG A 236 -25.28 2.93 19.01
N ASN A 237 -26.28 2.10 19.27
CA ASN A 237 -27.09 2.18 20.48
C ASN A 237 -26.24 2.01 21.75
N SER A 238 -25.24 1.12 21.71
CA SER A 238 -24.33 0.89 22.85
C SER A 238 -23.45 2.10 23.11
N LEU A 239 -22.93 2.74 22.06
CA LEU A 239 -22.12 3.95 22.22
C LEU A 239 -22.95 5.14 22.70
N GLU A 240 -24.14 5.36 22.13
CA GLU A 240 -25.03 6.45 22.55
C GLU A 240 -25.35 6.34 24.05
N LEU A 241 -25.58 5.12 24.53
CA LEU A 241 -25.82 4.86 25.95
C LEU A 241 -24.56 5.07 26.80
N LEU A 242 -23.37 4.61 26.38
CA LEU A 242 -22.11 4.88 27.07
C LEU A 242 -21.82 6.38 27.17
N SER A 243 -21.99 7.11 26.07
CA SER A 243 -21.80 8.56 26.01
C SER A 243 -22.76 9.27 26.97
N SER A 244 -24.03 8.87 26.99
CA SER A 244 -25.01 9.41 27.95
C SER A 244 -24.63 9.14 29.40
N ILE A 245 -24.14 7.93 29.70
CA ILE A 245 -23.75 7.51 31.05
C ILE A 245 -22.50 8.25 31.54
N LEU A 246 -21.51 8.47 30.66
CA LEU A 246 -20.28 9.21 30.94
C LEU A 246 -20.53 10.72 31.08
N ASN A 247 -21.48 11.27 30.33
CA ASN A 247 -21.83 12.70 30.38
C ASN A 247 -22.83 13.05 31.48
N ALA A 248 -23.49 12.06 32.10
CA ALA A 248 -24.39 12.28 33.22
C ALA A 248 -23.62 12.50 34.52
N GLU A 249 -23.45 13.76 34.94
CA GLU A 249 -22.89 14.20 36.23
C GLU A 249 -23.65 13.57 37.42
N THR A 250 -23.26 12.36 37.81
CA THR A 250 -23.80 11.66 38.97
C THR A 250 -22.72 10.76 39.56
N GLU A 251 -22.61 10.73 40.89
CA GLU A 251 -21.61 9.94 41.61
C GLU A 251 -21.66 8.45 41.23
N PRO A 252 -20.49 7.77 41.15
CA PRO A 252 -20.40 6.41 40.67
C PRO A 252 -21.06 5.44 41.65
N LYS A 253 -22.16 4.80 41.20
CA LYS A 253 -22.75 3.63 41.85
C LYS A 253 -22.13 2.37 41.24
N PRO A 254 -21.85 1.31 42.02
CA PRO A 254 -21.18 0.10 41.54
C PRO A 254 -21.94 -0.63 40.40
N ILE A 255 -23.27 -0.51 40.34
CA ILE A 255 -24.09 -1.07 39.25
C ILE A 255 -23.91 -0.29 37.93
N LYS A 256 -23.62 1.03 38.01
CA LYS A 256 -23.36 1.90 36.85
C LYS A 256 -21.98 1.59 36.26
N GLU A 257 -20.99 1.26 37.09
CA GLU A 257 -19.65 0.87 36.66
C GLU A 257 -19.64 -0.49 35.92
N ASP A 258 -20.30 -1.52 36.46
CA ASP A 258 -20.37 -2.84 35.80
C ASP A 258 -21.09 -2.77 34.43
N LEU A 259 -22.16 -1.97 34.36
CA LEU A 259 -22.85 -1.68 33.09
C LEU A 259 -21.96 -0.92 32.10
N THR A 260 -21.18 0.07 32.54
CA THR A 260 -20.24 0.79 31.66
C THR A 260 -19.12 -0.11 31.14
N VAL A 261 -18.60 -1.01 31.97
CA VAL A 261 -17.56 -1.97 31.55
C VAL A 261 -18.12 -2.96 30.54
N SER A 262 -19.33 -3.48 30.78
CA SER A 262 -20.02 -4.39 29.84
C SER A 262 -20.31 -3.71 28.49
N LEU A 263 -20.79 -2.47 28.49
CA LEU A 263 -21.04 -1.74 27.25
C LEU A 263 -19.74 -1.40 26.51
N LEU A 264 -18.66 -1.07 27.24
CA LEU A 264 -17.35 -0.81 26.64
C LEU A 264 -16.78 -2.07 25.95
N ASP A 265 -16.96 -3.23 26.57
CA ASP A 265 -16.56 -4.51 25.98
C ASP A 265 -17.37 -4.82 24.72
N LYS A 266 -18.68 -4.55 24.73
CA LYS A 266 -19.52 -4.69 23.53
C LYS A 266 -19.13 -3.73 22.41
N CYS A 267 -18.74 -2.48 22.72
CA CYS A 267 -18.23 -1.54 21.72
C CYS A 267 -16.88 -2.00 21.11
N LYS A 268 -15.97 -2.56 21.92
CA LYS A 268 -14.71 -3.12 21.41
C LYS A 268 -14.95 -4.35 20.52
N GLN A 269 -15.89 -5.21 20.90
CA GLN A 269 -16.25 -6.36 20.09
C GLN A 269 -16.90 -5.92 18.77
N SER A 270 -17.80 -4.93 18.79
CA SER A 270 -18.42 -4.40 17.58
C SER A 270 -17.41 -3.74 16.65
N GLN A 271 -16.39 -3.06 17.17
CA GLN A 271 -15.32 -2.44 16.36
C GLN A 271 -14.62 -3.46 15.44
N SER A 272 -14.30 -4.65 15.98
CA SER A 272 -13.66 -5.72 15.19
C SER A 272 -14.57 -6.31 14.10
N VAL A 273 -15.89 -6.24 14.31
CA VAL A 273 -16.89 -6.72 13.35
C VAL A 273 -17.19 -5.65 12.30
N ILE A 274 -17.27 -4.37 12.68
CA ILE A 274 -17.44 -3.23 11.77
C ILE A 274 -16.26 -3.14 10.80
N GLN A 275 -15.03 -3.29 11.30
CA GLN A 275 -13.84 -3.35 10.44
C GLN A 275 -13.95 -4.46 9.40
N ARG A 276 -14.42 -5.65 9.80
CA ARG A 276 -14.66 -6.77 8.88
C ARG A 276 -15.77 -6.48 7.88
N ILE A 277 -16.82 -5.75 8.27
CA ILE A 277 -17.90 -5.33 7.37
C ILE A 277 -17.34 -4.38 6.32
N ILE A 278 -16.56 -3.36 6.71
CA ILE A 278 -15.91 -2.41 5.81
C ILE A 278 -14.99 -3.12 4.81
N GLU A 279 -14.19 -4.07 5.29
CA GLU A 279 -13.27 -4.85 4.44
C GLU A 279 -14.00 -5.81 3.47
N SER A 280 -15.21 -6.25 3.82
CA SER A 280 -15.99 -7.23 3.03
C SER A 280 -17.03 -6.62 2.10
N THR A 281 -17.38 -5.34 2.25
CA THR A 281 -18.41 -4.66 1.47
C THR A 281 -17.74 -3.85 0.36
N THR A 282 -17.95 -4.22 -0.91
CA THR A 282 -17.30 -3.56 -2.06
C THR A 282 -18.27 -2.89 -3.03
N ASP A 283 -19.57 -3.15 -2.93
CA ASP A 283 -20.59 -2.75 -3.92
C ASP A 283 -21.81 -2.03 -3.30
N ASP A 284 -21.79 -1.76 -1.99
CA ASP A 284 -22.86 -1.05 -1.27
C ASP A 284 -22.29 0.15 -0.52
N GLU A 285 -22.24 1.28 -1.23
CA GLU A 285 -21.73 2.56 -0.70
C GLU A 285 -22.53 3.06 0.51
N ALA A 286 -23.82 2.72 0.61
CA ALA A 286 -24.67 3.12 1.74
C ALA A 286 -24.33 2.33 3.00
N MET A 287 -24.11 1.01 2.88
CA MET A 287 -23.65 0.19 4.00
C MET A 287 -22.22 0.55 4.44
N LEU A 288 -21.35 0.90 3.49
CA LEU A 288 -20.01 1.41 3.81
C LEU A 288 -20.07 2.73 4.58
N PHE A 289 -20.92 3.65 4.15
CA PHE A 289 -21.12 4.92 4.83
C PHE A 289 -21.66 4.70 6.26
N GLU A 290 -22.67 3.84 6.42
CA GLU A 290 -23.23 3.50 7.73
C GLU A 290 -22.21 2.80 8.66
N ALA A 291 -21.34 1.96 8.08
CA ALA A 291 -20.25 1.32 8.81
C ALA A 291 -19.13 2.29 9.21
N LEU A 292 -18.85 3.32 8.41
CA LEU A 292 -17.85 4.36 8.70
C LEU A 292 -18.37 5.41 9.69
N GLU A 293 -19.69 5.68 9.69
CA GLU A 293 -20.34 6.52 10.70
C GLU A 293 -20.61 5.78 12.03
N SER A 294 -20.48 4.46 12.03
CA SER A 294 -20.54 3.63 13.25
C SER A 294 -19.14 3.52 13.87
N PRO A 295 -18.90 4.12 15.04
CA PRO A 295 -17.58 4.20 15.67
C PRO A 295 -17.03 2.87 16.23
#